data_AF-A0A1G5LJ38-F1
#
_entry.id   AF-A0A1G5LJ38-F1
#
_cell.length_a   1.000
_cell.length_b   1.000
_cell.length_c   1.000
_cell.angle_alpha   90.00
_cell.angle_beta   90.00
_cell.angle_gamma   90.00
#
_symmetry.space_group_name_H-M   'P 1'
#
loop_
_entity.id
_entity.type
_entity.pdbx_description
1 polymer ?
#
loop_
_entity_poly.entity_id
_entity_poly.type
_entity_poly.pdbx_seq_one_letter_code
_entity_poly.pdbx_strand_id
1 'polypeptide(L)' 'MTKTTLTLVRHVERYQAIQELHREKGYAIAALCLLADVARSSYYKWLKWIPSAREREVRMLAKEVKRRYDKRDGILGYRQ' A
#
# COMPACT_ATOMS: atom_id res chain seq x y z
N MET A 1 9.97 -5.91 -11.25
CA MET A 1 9.36 -6.73 -10.17
C MET A 1 8.25 -5.92 -9.53
N THR A 2 6.99 -6.27 -9.77
CA THR A 2 5.84 -5.58 -9.15
C THR A 2 5.82 -5.88 -7.65
N LYS A 3 5.97 -4.86 -6.81
CA LYS A 3 5.83 -4.99 -5.35
C LYS A 3 4.34 -5.14 -5.03
N THR A 4 3.84 -6.37 -5.01
CA THR A 4 2.45 -6.64 -4.65
C THR A 4 2.25 -6.35 -3.16
N THR A 5 1.62 -5.22 -2.85
CA THR A 5 1.32 -4.83 -1.47
C THR A 5 0.01 -5.49 -1.06
N LEU A 6 0.07 -6.46 -0.13
CA LEU A 6 -1.10 -7.10 0.46
C LEU A 6 -1.76 -6.12 1.45
N THR A 7 -2.61 -5.24 0.94
CA THR A 7 -3.40 -4.28 1.72
C THR A 7 -4.88 -4.36 1.35
N LEU A 8 -5.75 -4.25 2.36
CA LEU A 8 -7.22 -4.21 2.19
C LEU A 8 -7.72 -2.87 1.63
N VAL A 9 -6.88 -1.84 1.68
CA VAL A 9 -7.17 -0.53 1.11
C VAL A 9 -6.89 -0.56 -0.39
N ARG A 10 -7.89 -0.16 -1.18
CA ARG A 10 -7.74 0.00 -2.64
C ARG A 10 -6.91 1.26 -2.94
N HIS A 11 -6.12 1.20 -4.01
CA HIS A 11 -5.35 2.34 -4.53
C HIS A 11 -4.28 2.94 -3.59
N VAL A 12 -3.80 2.20 -2.58
CA VAL A 12 -2.74 2.65 -1.65
C VAL A 12 -1.52 3.21 -2.40
N GLU A 13 -1.08 2.53 -3.45
CA GLU A 13 0.08 2.94 -4.24
C GLU A 13 -0.12 4.32 -4.89
N ARG A 14 -1.35 4.61 -5.36
CA ARG A 14 -1.70 5.93 -5.91
C ARG A 14 -1.67 6.99 -4.82
N TYR A 15 -2.24 6.72 -3.64
CA TYR A 15 -2.22 7.67 -2.52
C TYR A 15 -0.81 7.97 -2.02
N GLN A 16 0.06 6.95 -1.96
CA GLN A 16 1.47 7.12 -1.62
C GLN A 16 2.20 7.99 -2.64
N ALA A 17 2.03 7.72 -3.95
CA ALA A 17 2.63 8.53 -5.00
C ALA A 17 2.16 9.99 -4.96
N ILE A 18 0.86 10.23 -4.72
CA ILE A 18 0.30 11.58 -4.55
C ILE A 18 0.97 12.30 -3.36
N GLN A 19 1.13 11.62 -2.23
CA GLN A 19 1.75 12.20 -1.04
C GLN A 19 3.24 12.52 -1.26
N GLU A 20 3.97 11.65 -1.94
CA GLU A 20 5.38 11.85 -2.28
C GLU A 20 5.56 13.03 -3.24
N LEU A 21 4.79 13.06 -4.34
CA LEU A 21 4.78 14.17 -5.31
C LEU A 21 4.39 15.51 -4.67
N HIS A 22 3.42 15.51 -3.76
CA HIS A 22 3.03 16.70 -3.01
C HIS A 22 4.18 17.18 -2.12
N ARG A 23 4.88 16.27 -1.43
CA ARG A 23 5.97 16.59 -0.51
C ARG A 23 7.24 17.06 -1.23
N GLU A 24 7.61 16.41 -2.32
CA GLU A 24 8.86 16.72 -3.04
C GLU A 24 8.72 17.93 -3.97
N LYS A 25 7.58 18.04 -4.67
CA LYS A 25 7.39 19.06 -5.72
C LYS A 25 6.38 20.13 -5.37
N GLY A 26 5.69 20.02 -4.23
CA GLY A 26 4.70 21.00 -3.78
C GLY A 26 3.40 21.02 -4.59
N TYR A 27 3.15 20.01 -5.43
CA TYR A 27 1.98 20.00 -6.31
C TYR A 27 0.66 19.91 -5.55
N ALA A 28 -0.38 20.60 -6.01
CA ALA A 28 -1.68 20.57 -5.37
C ALA A 28 -2.28 19.15 -5.36
N ILE A 29 -2.67 18.68 -4.16
CA ILE A 29 -3.28 17.35 -3.96
C ILE A 29 -4.50 17.15 -4.87
N ALA A 30 -5.29 18.20 -5.11
CA ALA A 30 -6.46 18.13 -5.99
C ALA A 30 -6.10 17.76 -7.44
N ALA A 31 -5.01 18.34 -7.98
CA ALA A 31 -4.54 18.05 -9.32
C ALA A 31 -3.95 16.64 -9.43
N LEU A 32 -3.22 16.20 -8.39
CA LEU A 32 -2.67 14.86 -8.33
C LEU A 32 -3.75 13.78 -8.19
N CYS A 33 -4.82 14.04 -7.42
CA CYS A 33 -5.98 13.17 -7.33
C CYS A 33 -6.70 13.03 -8.68
N LEU A 34 -6.86 14.15 -9.41
CA LEU A 34 -7.42 14.15 -10.77
C LEU A 34 -6.56 13.31 -11.73
N LEU A 35 -5.24 13.51 -11.69
CA LEU A 35 -4.30 12.80 -12.57
C LEU A 35 -4.25 11.29 -12.28
N ALA A 36 -4.34 10.91 -11.01
CA ALA A 36 -4.31 9.51 -10.58
C ALA A 36 -5.66 8.79 -10.70
N ASP A 37 -6.71 9.47 -11.19
CA ASP A 37 -8.09 9.00 -11.29
C ASP A 37 -8.64 8.48 -9.94
N VAL A 38 -8.47 9.30 -8.89
CA VAL A 38 -8.95 8.97 -7.54
C VAL A 38 -9.71 10.14 -6.94
N ALA A 39 -10.84 9.83 -6.30
CA ALA A 39 -11.61 10.86 -5.62
C ALA A 39 -10.79 11.51 -4.49
N ARG A 40 -10.78 12.84 -4.46
CA ARG A 40 -10.10 13.64 -3.41
C ARG A 40 -10.61 13.30 -2.01
N SER A 41 -11.90 12.98 -1.88
CA SER A 41 -12.50 12.51 -0.62
C SER A 41 -11.88 11.20 -0.13
N SER A 42 -11.61 10.26 -1.03
CA SER A 42 -10.99 8.98 -0.72
C SER A 42 -9.54 9.14 -0.26
N TYR A 43 -8.79 10.07 -0.85
CA TYR A 43 -7.43 10.41 -0.40
C TYR A 43 -7.42 10.91 1.05
N TYR A 44 -8.28 11.87 1.40
CA TYR A 44 -8.33 12.37 2.78
C TYR A 44 -8.90 11.36 3.77
N LYS A 45 -9.82 10.49 3.33
CA LYS A 45 -10.25 9.34 4.14
C LYS A 45 -9.09 8.42 4.44
N TRP A 46 -8.28 8.10 3.44
CA TRP A 46 -7.08 7.28 3.60
C TRP A 46 -6.04 7.94 4.53
N LEU A 47 -5.85 9.25 4.41
CA LEU A 47 -4.92 9.99 5.27
C LEU A 47 -5.30 9.93 6.76
N LYS A 48 -6.60 9.95 7.05
CA LYS A 48 -7.15 9.85 8.43
C LYS A 48 -7.51 8.41 8.82
N TRP A 49 -7.18 7.44 7.98
CA TRP A 49 -7.68 6.08 8.16
C TRP A 49 -6.96 5.36 9.30
N ILE A 50 -7.74 4.81 10.23
CA ILE A 50 -7.24 4.00 11.33
C ILE A 50 -7.54 2.53 10.98
N PRO A 51 -6.52 1.67 10.87
CA PRO A 51 -6.73 0.27 10.53
C PRO A 51 -7.51 -0.43 11.66
N SER A 52 -8.54 -1.17 11.26
CA SER A 52 -9.31 -2.01 12.18
C SER A 52 -8.46 -3.16 12.74
N ALA A 53 -8.90 -3.77 13.84
CA ALA A 53 -8.20 -4.89 14.50
C ALA A 53 -7.85 -6.01 13.51
N ARG A 54 -8.82 -6.40 12.66
CA ARG A 54 -8.63 -7.41 11.60
C ARG A 54 -7.53 -7.04 10.60
N GLU A 55 -7.42 -5.76 10.26
CA GLU A 55 -6.47 -5.28 9.26
C GLU A 55 -5.05 -5.20 9.83
N ARG A 56 -4.97 -4.93 11.14
CA ARG A 56 -3.72 -5.04 11.90
C ARG A 56 -3.24 -6.49 11.92
N GLU A 57 -4.12 -7.44 12.19
CA GLU A 57 -3.79 -8.86 12.15
C GLU A 57 -3.34 -9.31 10.75
N VAL A 58 -4.07 -8.93 9.70
CA VAL A 58 -3.68 -9.21 8.30
C VAL A 58 -2.29 -8.65 7.98
N ARG A 59 -2.00 -7.41 8.40
CA ARG A 59 -0.68 -6.80 8.18
C ARG A 59 0.43 -7.53 8.96
N MET A 60 0.15 -7.96 10.18
CA MET A 60 1.09 -8.75 10.99
C MET A 60 1.37 -10.11 10.35
N LEU A 61 0.33 -10.83 9.94
CA LEU A 61 0.42 -12.10 9.22
C LEU A 61 1.21 -11.96 7.92
N ALA A 62 0.91 -10.95 7.11
CA ALA A 62 1.64 -10.69 5.86
C ALA A 62 3.13 -10.42 6.10
N LYS A 63 3.46 -9.67 7.17
CA LYS A 63 4.85 -9.40 7.57
C LYS A 63 5.55 -10.69 8.03
N GLU A 64 4.88 -11.53 8.81
CA GLU A 64 5.41 -12.80 9.29
C GLU A 64 5.68 -13.75 8.12
N VAL A 65 4.71 -13.92 7.21
CA VAL A 65 4.84 -14.74 5.99
C VAL A 65 6.03 -14.27 5.16
N LYS A 66 6.14 -12.96 4.91
CA LYS A 66 7.28 -12.39 4.18
C LYS A 66 8.62 -12.70 4.86
N ARG A 67 8.69 -12.53 6.19
CA ARG A 67 9.91 -12.82 6.96
C ARG A 67 10.31 -14.30 6.87
N ARG A 68 9.35 -15.23 6.93
CA ARG A 68 9.62 -16.67 6.79
C ARG A 68 10.06 -17.02 5.36
N TYR A 69 9.51 -16.34 4.36
CA TYR A 69 9.89 -16.50 2.95
C TYR A 69 11.32 -16.02 2.68
N ASP A 70 11.68 -14.81 3.13
CA ASP A 70 13.04 -14.26 3.01
C ASP A 70 14.09 -15.15 3.71
N LYS A 71 13.74 -15.76 4.85
CA LYS A 71 14.65 -16.67 5.60
C LYS A 71 14.96 -17.97 4.85
N ARG A 72 14.16 -18.35 3.84
CA ARG A 72 14.32 -19.60 3.06
C ARG A 72 14.83 -19.35 1.63
N ASP A 73 15.39 -18.17 1.34
CA ASP A 73 15.96 -17.82 0.03
C ASP A 73 14.98 -18.02 -1.15
N GLY A 74 13.67 -17.95 -0.89
CA GLY A 74 12.64 -18.16 -1.92
C GLY A 74 12.48 -19.60 -2.43
N ILE A 75 13.11 -20.60 -1.80
CA ILE A 75 13.00 -22.01 -2.21
C ILE A 75 11.75 -22.64 -1.56
N LEU A 76 10.59 -22.39 -2.16
CA LEU A 76 9.45 -23.31 -2.11
C LEU A 76 9.34 -23.93 -3.49
N GLY A 77 10.24 -24.88 -3.77
CA GLY A 77 10.10 -25.75 -4.93
C GLY A 77 8.80 -26.53 -4.81
N TYR A 78 7.74 -26.04 -5.42
CA TYR A 78 6.54 -26.82 -5.67
C TYR A 78 6.77 -27.64 -6.94
N ARG A 79 7.30 -28.84 -6.76
CA ARG A 79 7.23 -30.03 -7.62
C ARG A 79 8.06 -31.13 -6.96
N GLN A 80 7.37 -32.12 -6.42
CA GLN A 80 7.79 -33.51 -6.53
C GLN A 80 6.55 -34.31 -6.90
#